data_AF-A0A933MSW0-F1
#
_entry.id   AF-A0A933MSW0-F1
#
_cell.length_a   1.000
_cell.length_b   1.000
_cell.length_c   1.000
_cell.angle_alpha   90.00
_cell.angle_beta   90.00
_cell.angle_gamma   90.00
#
_symmetry.space_group_name_H-M   'P 1'
#
loop_
_entity.id
_entity.type
_entity.pdbx_description
1 polymer ?
#
loop_
_entity_poly.entity_id
_entity_poly.type
_entity_poly.pdbx_seq_one_letter_code
_entity_poly.pdbx_strand_id
1 'polypeptide(L)' 'MPPFNRYTTNIGTALADAYAIGKLLHKEHFEDIDPEKKADEIYTFLIGKPVYREMEEVYGPIGRVAQFPD' A
#
# COMPACT_ATOMS: atom_id res chain seq x y z
N MET A 1 -4.85 2.12 3.99
CA MET A 1 -3.64 1.36 4.37
C MET A 1 -3.12 1.73 5.76
N PRO A 2 -2.85 0.80 6.72
CA PRO A 2 -2.35 1.14 8.04
C PRO A 2 -0.95 1.73 7.90
N PRO A 3 -0.53 2.69 8.74
CA PRO A 3 0.84 3.18 8.66
C PRO A 3 1.81 2.06 9.03
N PHE A 4 2.91 1.94 8.25
CA PHE A 4 3.86 0.84 8.39
C PHE A 4 4.55 0.78 9.77
N ASN A 5 4.45 1.82 10.59
CA ASN A 5 5.11 1.93 11.90
C ASN A 5 4.16 1.71 13.10
N ARG A 6 2.92 1.28 12.87
CA ARG A 6 1.96 1.00 13.95
C ARG A 6 2.30 -0.32 14.62
N TYR A 7 2.79 -0.24 15.88
CA TYR A 7 3.15 -1.40 16.71
C TYR A 7 4.31 -2.22 16.10
N THR A 8 5.46 -1.58 15.93
CA THR A 8 6.62 -2.02 15.12
C THR A 8 6.36 -1.97 13.60
N THR A 9 7.26 -2.53 12.80
CA THR A 9 7.22 -2.49 11.34
C THR A 9 6.23 -3.50 10.76
N ASN A 10 5.15 -3.01 10.13
CA ASN A 10 4.29 -3.81 9.26
C ASN A 10 4.97 -3.94 7.89
N ILE A 11 5.83 -4.96 7.74
CA ILE A 11 6.68 -5.15 6.55
C ILE A 11 5.83 -5.26 5.27
N GLY A 12 4.69 -5.95 5.32
CA GLY A 12 3.77 -6.05 4.19
C GLY A 12 3.26 -4.68 3.73
N THR A 13 2.95 -3.82 4.68
CA THR A 13 2.51 -2.46 4.38
C THR A 13 3.64 -1.61 3.79
N ALA A 14 4.85 -1.69 4.35
CA ALA A 14 6.01 -0.98 3.82
C ALA A 14 6.34 -1.40 2.37
N LEU A 15 6.21 -2.70 2.05
CA LEU A 15 6.39 -3.20 0.68
C LEU A 15 5.30 -2.67 -0.26
N ALA A 16 4.03 -2.71 0.15
CA ALA A 16 2.93 -2.18 -0.65
C ALA A 16 3.10 -0.67 -0.92
N ASP A 17 3.50 0.11 0.09
CA ASP A 17 3.80 1.53 -0.05
C ASP A 17 4.94 1.78 -1.04
N ALA A 18 5.99 0.94 -1.01
CA ALA A 18 7.10 1.03 -1.97
C ALA A 18 6.66 0.79 -3.42
N TYR A 19 5.75 -0.16 -3.67
CA TYR A 19 5.18 -0.37 -5.01
C TYR A 19 4.33 0.82 -5.48
N ALA A 20 3.54 1.42 -4.58
CA ALA A 20 2.76 2.62 -4.91
C ALA A 20 3.67 3.80 -5.24
N ILE A 21 4.74 4.02 -4.47
CA ILE A 21 5.75 5.06 -4.75
C ILE A 21 6.46 4.79 -6.08
N GLY A 22 6.86 3.54 -6.33
CA GLY A 22 7.49 3.13 -7.59
C GLY A 22 6.60 3.44 -8.79
N LYS A 23 5.31 3.09 -8.72
CA LYS A 23 4.30 3.42 -9.75
C LYS A 23 4.17 4.93 -9.96
N LEU A 24 4.15 5.73 -8.90
CA LEU A 24 4.01 7.18 -9.00
C LEU A 24 5.24 7.85 -9.64
N LEU A 25 6.44 7.43 -9.26
CA LEU A 25 7.70 8.06 -9.68
C LEU A 25 8.23 7.51 -11.01
N HIS A 26 8.03 6.22 -11.28
CA HIS A 26 8.63 5.50 -12.42
C HIS A 26 7.56 4.71 -13.19
N LYS A 27 6.50 5.38 -13.64
CA LYS A 27 5.32 4.77 -14.27
C LYS A 27 5.63 3.71 -15.33
N GLU A 28 6.64 3.94 -16.17
CA GLU A 28 7.06 3.02 -17.23
C GLU A 28 7.62 1.69 -16.72
N HIS A 29 8.29 1.67 -15.57
CA HIS A 29 8.87 0.46 -14.96
C HIS A 29 7.86 -0.33 -14.12
N PHE A 30 6.69 0.27 -13.86
CA PHE A 30 5.64 -0.28 -13.00
C PHE A 30 4.30 -0.32 -13.74
N GLU A 31 4.28 -0.28 -15.08
CA GLU A 31 3.06 -0.11 -15.88
C GLU A 31 2.02 -1.21 -15.64
N ASP A 32 2.49 -2.43 -15.38
CA ASP A 32 1.72 -3.64 -15.07
C ASP A 32 1.28 -3.73 -13.60
N ILE A 33 1.83 -2.90 -12.73
CA ILE A 33 1.53 -2.92 -11.29
C ILE A 33 0.26 -2.14 -10.97
N ASP A 34 -0.73 -2.81 -10.41
CA ASP A 34 -1.84 -2.21 -9.68
C ASP A 34 -1.50 -2.22 -8.18
N PRO A 35 -1.23 -1.05 -7.54
CA PRO A 35 -0.81 -0.99 -6.14
C PRO A 35 -1.79 -1.63 -5.15
N GLU A 36 -3.09 -1.61 -5.45
CA GLU A 36 -4.13 -2.19 -4.58
C GLU A 36 -4.09 -3.72 -4.65
N LYS A 37 -4.07 -4.26 -5.87
CA LYS A 37 -3.90 -5.72 -6.07
C LYS A 37 -2.58 -6.21 -5.53
N LYS A 38 -1.50 -5.46 -5.72
CA LYS A 38 -0.18 -5.81 -5.19
C LYS A 38 -0.16 -5.81 -3.66
N ALA A 39 -0.87 -4.89 -3.01
CA ALA A 39 -1.04 -4.91 -1.55
C ALA A 39 -1.75 -6.20 -1.09
N ASP A 40 -2.83 -6.59 -1.77
CA ASP A 40 -3.54 -7.84 -1.46
C ASP A 40 -2.69 -9.10 -1.73
N GLU A 41 -1.88 -9.12 -2.78
CA GLU A 41 -0.91 -10.19 -3.03
C GLU A 41 0.11 -10.31 -1.88
N ILE A 42 0.67 -9.18 -1.43
CA ILE A 42 1.64 -9.13 -0.33
C ILE A 42 1.00 -9.60 0.98
N TYR A 43 -0.20 -9.10 1.32
CA TYR A 43 -0.90 -9.52 2.53
C TYR A 43 -1.31 -10.99 2.47
N THR A 44 -1.77 -11.47 1.32
CA THR A 44 -2.08 -12.89 1.14
C THR A 44 -0.85 -13.76 1.35
N PHE A 45 0.30 -13.35 0.83
CA PHE A 45 1.55 -14.08 1.03
C PHE A 45 2.00 -14.09 2.50
N LEU A 46 1.99 -12.94 3.18
CA LEU A 46 2.55 -12.82 4.53
C LEU A 46 1.61 -13.29 5.64
N ILE A 47 0.30 -13.06 5.49
CA ILE A 47 -0.70 -13.28 6.55
C ILE A 47 -1.89 -14.12 6.09
N GLY A 48 -1.89 -14.60 4.85
CA GLY A 48 -2.89 -15.55 4.33
C GLY A 48 -4.21 -14.92 3.90
N LYS A 49 -4.35 -13.59 3.90
CA LYS A 49 -5.59 -12.90 3.55
C LYS A 49 -5.36 -11.59 2.77
N PRO A 50 -6.19 -11.27 1.76
CA PRO A 50 -6.16 -10.01 1.04
C PRO A 50 -6.92 -8.93 1.82
N VAL A 51 -6.22 -8.23 2.72
CA VAL A 51 -6.85 -7.29 3.66
C VAL A 51 -6.78 -5.81 3.22
N TYR A 52 -6.42 -5.52 1.97
CA TYR A 52 -6.25 -4.13 1.52
C TYR A 52 -7.52 -3.30 1.69
N ARG A 53 -8.69 -3.88 1.38
CA ARG A 53 -9.97 -3.18 1.48
C ARG A 53 -10.29 -2.76 2.91
N GLU A 54 -10.14 -3.64 3.90
CA GLU A 54 -10.36 -3.26 5.31
C GLU A 54 -9.38 -2.17 5.73
N MET A 55 -8.16 -2.20 5.18
CA MET A 55 -7.16 -1.18 5.45
C MET A 55 -7.47 0.16 4.77
N GLU A 56 -8.05 0.15 3.58
CA GLU A 56 -8.51 1.34 2.86
C GLU A 56 -9.65 2.04 3.60
N GLU A 57 -10.64 1.28 4.10
CA GLU A 57 -11.78 1.85 4.83
C GLU A 57 -11.35 2.66 6.07
N VAL A 58 -10.26 2.27 6.73
CA VAL A 58 -9.79 2.93 7.96
C VAL A 58 -8.83 4.09 7.69
N TYR A 59 -7.97 3.99 6.66
CA TYR A 59 -6.85 4.93 6.47
C TYR A 59 -6.86 5.64 5.10
N GLY A 60 -7.77 5.24 4.21
CA GLY A 60 -7.87 5.71 2.83
C GLY A 60 -6.98 4.94 1.85
N PRO A 61 -7.08 5.31 0.56
CA PRO A 61 -6.41 4.61 -0.54
C PRO A 61 -4.90 4.76 -0.48
N ILE A 62 -4.19 3.73 -0.94
CA ILE A 62 -2.72 3.75 -1.05
C ILE A 62 -2.26 4.78 -2.09
N GLY A 63 -1.18 5.48 -1.80
CA GLY A 63 -0.64 6.51 -2.70
C GLY A 63 -1.50 7.76 -2.84
N ARG A 64 -2.53 7.95 -2.00
CA ARG A 64 -3.32 9.19 -1.96
C ARG A 64 -2.42 10.40 -1.70
N VAL A 65 -2.72 11.51 -2.35
CA VAL A 65 -2.12 12.80 -1.99
C VAL A 65 -2.56 13.15 -0.57
N ALA A 66 -1.58 13.36 0.30
CA ALA A 66 -1.84 13.82 1.66
C ALA A 66 -2.49 15.21 1.62
N GLN A 67 -3.61 15.35 2.31
CA GLN A 67 -4.27 16.64 2.49
C GLN A 67 -3.69 17.28 3.74
N PHE A 68 -2.83 18.27 3.55
CA PHE A 68 -2.39 19.13 4.63
C PHE A 68 -3.26 20.39 4.63
N PRO A 69 -3.79 20.83 5.78
CA PRO A 69 -4.37 22.17 5.87
C PRO A 69 -3.30 23.21 5.57
N ASP A 70 -3.72 24.33 4.98
CA ASP A 70 -2.87 25.51 4.71
C ASP A 70 -2.20 26.06 5.99
#